data_AF-A0A4Z0H0V4-F1
#
_entry.id   AF-A0A4Z0H0V4-F1
#
_cell.length_a   1.000
_cell.length_b   1.000
_cell.length_c   1.000
_cell.angle_alpha   90.00
_cell.angle_beta   90.00
_cell.angle_gamma   90.00
#
_symmetry.space_group_name_H-M   'P 1'
#
loop_
_entity.id
_entity.type
_entity.pdbx_description
1 polymer ?
#
loop_
_entity_poly.entity_id
_entity_poly.type
_entity_poly.pdbx_seq_one_letter_code
_entity_poly.pdbx_strand_id
1 'polypeptide(L)'
;MGEENTVGGIVKRSGLVLMLFGFILGFVIWIMPEFTYELGAFKWIIGTLMMIGGIFAALMCYGLAEGLRLLESIRNQNRTEEAQDEVQLAPTLPIQKEDQAEINQYFHERNKSVDSITPTEQEDVYVVYVDGVQHIVETGGFTLKFL
;
A
#
# COMPACT_ATOMS: atom_id res chain seq x y z
N MET A 1 -11.60 -2.69 14.02
CA MET A 1 -12.42 -2.66 12.78
C MET A 1 -11.51 -2.13 11.70
N GLY A 2 -11.08 -3.00 10.77
CA GLY A 2 -10.07 -2.66 9.77
C GLY A 2 -10.56 -1.50 8.91
N GLU A 3 -9.68 -0.54 8.65
CA GLU A 3 -9.92 0.49 7.63
C GLU A 3 -10.17 -0.22 6.30
N GLU A 4 -11.44 -0.30 5.94
CA GLU A 4 -11.87 -0.84 4.67
C GLU A 4 -11.28 0.09 3.60
N ASN A 5 -10.41 -0.46 2.76
CA ASN A 5 -9.82 0.22 1.61
C ASN A 5 -10.96 0.87 0.80
N THR A 6 -11.13 2.18 1.01
CA THR A 6 -12.31 2.93 0.54
C THR A 6 -12.33 2.95 -0.98
N VAL A 7 -11.15 2.96 -1.61
CA VAL A 7 -10.98 2.91 -3.07
C VAL A 7 -11.40 1.54 -3.60
N GLY A 8 -10.92 0.45 -3.01
CA GLY A 8 -11.31 -0.91 -3.38
C GLY A 8 -12.82 -1.15 -3.25
N GLY A 9 -13.43 -0.62 -2.18
CA GLY A 9 -14.88 -0.67 -1.99
C GLY A 9 -15.67 0.08 -3.06
N ILE A 10 -15.21 1.29 -3.46
CA ILE A 10 -15.84 2.07 -4.52
C ILE A 10 -15.78 1.34 -5.86
N VAL A 11 -14.63 0.75 -6.21
CA VAL A 11 -14.45 0.01 -7.47
C VAL A 11 -15.34 -1.24 -7.53
N LYS A 12 -15.52 -1.95 -6.41
CA LYS A 12 -16.47 -3.09 -6.37
C LYS A 12 -17.92 -2.63 -6.59
N ARG A 13 -18.32 -1.52 -5.98
CA ARG A 13 -19.66 -0.94 -6.14
C ARG A 13 -19.90 -0.43 -7.56
N SER A 14 -18.92 0.22 -8.19
CA SER A 14 -19.06 0.66 -9.58
C SER A 14 -19.18 -0.52 -10.54
N GLY A 15 -18.44 -1.62 -10.30
CA GLY A 15 -18.60 -2.87 -11.04
C GLY A 15 -20.03 -3.42 -10.96
N LEU A 16 -20.64 -3.43 -9.77
CA LEU A 16 -22.03 -3.85 -9.59
C LEU A 16 -23.00 -2.97 -10.39
N VAL A 17 -22.82 -1.64 -10.37
CA VAL A 17 -23.65 -0.70 -11.12
C VAL A 17 -23.54 -0.97 -12.63
N LEU A 18 -22.33 -1.21 -13.14
CA LEU A 18 -22.09 -1.53 -14.55
C LEU A 18 -22.74 -2.86 -14.96
N MET A 19 -22.69 -3.89 -14.11
CA MET A 19 -23.39 -5.15 -14.34
C MET A 19 -24.90 -4.93 -14.44
N LEU A 20 -25.50 -4.23 -13.47
CA LEU A 20 -26.93 -3.94 -13.49
C LEU A 20 -27.32 -3.15 -14.74
N PHE A 21 -26.51 -2.17 -15.14
CA PHE A 21 -26.73 -1.40 -16.35
C PHE A 21 -26.70 -2.29 -17.61
N GLY A 22 -25.72 -3.20 -17.73
CA GLY A 22 -25.66 -4.16 -18.83
C GLY A 22 -26.88 -5.10 -18.87
N PHE A 23 -27.36 -5.55 -17.71
CA PHE A 23 -28.58 -6.34 -17.60
C PHE A 23 -29.82 -5.56 -18.05
N ILE A 24 -29.98 -4.31 -17.57
CA ILE A 24 -31.10 -3.44 -17.95
C ILE A 24 -31.09 -3.20 -19.46
N LEU A 25 -29.94 -2.85 -20.04
CA LEU A 25 -29.82 -2.62 -21.48
C LEU A 25 -30.14 -3.87 -22.30
N GLY A 26 -29.57 -5.03 -21.92
CA GLY A 26 -29.87 -6.29 -22.60
C GLY A 26 -31.36 -6.64 -22.55
N PHE A 27 -32.00 -6.38 -21.42
CA PHE A 27 -33.42 -6.63 -21.22
C PHE A 27 -34.31 -5.65 -22.00
N VAL A 28 -33.94 -4.37 -22.04
CA VAL A 28 -34.60 -3.35 -22.85
C VAL A 28 -34.55 -3.75 -24.33
N ILE A 29 -33.39 -4.20 -24.82
CA ILE A 29 -33.24 -4.71 -26.20
C ILE A 29 -34.22 -5.85 -26.47
N TRP A 30 -34.38 -6.79 -25.53
CA TRP A 30 -35.31 -7.92 -25.65
C TRP A 30 -36.79 -7.52 -25.66
N ILE A 31 -37.21 -6.55 -24.86
CA ILE A 31 -38.64 -6.22 -24.71
C ILE A 31 -39.09 -5.18 -25.74
N MET A 32 -38.26 -4.20 -26.08
CA MET A 32 -38.68 -3.09 -26.94
C MET A 32 -38.93 -3.58 -28.38
N PRO A 33 -40.13 -3.35 -28.95
CA PRO A 33 -40.50 -3.81 -30.28
C PRO A 33 -39.73 -3.10 -31.39
N GLU A 34 -39.26 -1.87 -31.18
CA GLU A 34 -38.47 -1.08 -32.12
C GLU A 34 -37.21 -1.86 -32.56
N PHE A 35 -36.52 -2.48 -31.61
CA PHE A 35 -35.36 -3.31 -31.90
C PHE A 35 -35.69 -4.61 -32.64
N THR A 36 -36.94 -5.09 -32.59
CA THR A 36 -37.36 -6.27 -33.36
C THR A 36 -37.42 -5.93 -34.86
N TYR A 37 -37.90 -4.74 -35.22
CA TYR A 37 -37.99 -4.31 -36.61
C TYR A 37 -36.61 -4.01 -37.23
N GLU A 38 -35.69 -3.46 -36.44
CA GLU A 38 -34.34 -3.11 -36.93
C GLU A 38 -33.35 -4.29 -36.90
N LEU A 39 -33.37 -5.11 -35.84
CA LEU A 39 -32.36 -6.16 -35.62
C LEU A 39 -32.88 -7.58 -35.89
N GLY A 40 -34.20 -7.78 -35.99
CA GLY A 40 -34.81 -9.08 -36.25
C GLY A 40 -34.32 -10.18 -35.28
N ALA A 41 -33.83 -11.29 -35.84
CA ALA A 41 -33.31 -12.41 -35.06
C ALA A 41 -32.03 -12.09 -34.26
N PHE A 42 -31.24 -11.10 -34.70
CA PHE A 42 -30.00 -10.71 -34.01
C PHE A 42 -30.23 -9.98 -32.68
N LYS A 43 -31.45 -9.48 -32.44
CA LYS A 43 -31.85 -8.85 -31.19
C LYS A 43 -31.54 -9.71 -29.96
N TRP A 44 -31.80 -11.01 -30.05
CA TRP A 44 -31.52 -11.95 -28.95
C TRP A 44 -30.03 -12.04 -28.66
N ILE A 45 -29.22 -12.16 -29.72
CA ILE A 45 -27.76 -12.25 -29.62
C ILE A 45 -27.19 -10.98 -29.02
N ILE A 46 -27.57 -9.80 -29.54
CA ILE A 46 -27.04 -8.51 -29.07
C ILE A 46 -27.45 -8.24 -27.61
N GLY A 47 -28.71 -8.49 -27.26
CA GLY A 47 -29.17 -8.35 -25.87
C GLY A 47 -28.41 -9.26 -24.91
N THR A 48 -28.18 -10.53 -25.30
CA THR A 48 -27.39 -11.48 -24.51
C THR A 48 -25.94 -11.01 -24.37
N LEU A 49 -25.33 -10.52 -25.46
CA LEU A 49 -23.95 -10.04 -25.48
C LEU A 49 -23.77 -8.85 -24.53
N MET A 50 -24.75 -7.94 -24.46
CA MET A 50 -24.74 -6.82 -23.52
C MET A 50 -24.82 -7.26 -22.06
N MET A 51 -25.64 -8.26 -21.75
CA MET A 51 -25.68 -8.83 -20.39
C MET A 51 -24.35 -9.47 -20.01
N ILE A 52 -23.78 -10.30 -20.89
CA ILE A 52 -22.48 -10.94 -20.68
C ILE A 52 -21.38 -9.88 -20.54
N GLY A 53 -21.40 -8.84 -21.38
CA GLY A 53 -20.47 -7.71 -21.30
C GLY A 53 -20.52 -7.01 -19.94
N GLY A 54 -21.73 -6.79 -19.39
CA GLY A 54 -21.91 -6.24 -18.05
C GLY A 54 -21.30 -7.12 -16.95
N ILE A 55 -21.46 -8.44 -17.05
CA ILE A 55 -20.83 -9.41 -16.13
C ILE A 55 -19.30 -9.34 -16.23
N PHE A 56 -18.76 -9.34 -17.45
CA PHE A 56 -17.31 -9.24 -17.68
C PHE A 56 -16.73 -7.94 -17.12
N ALA A 57 -17.42 -6.80 -17.31
CA ALA A 57 -17.00 -5.52 -16.75
C ALA A 57 -16.96 -5.56 -15.21
N ALA A 58 -17.97 -6.16 -14.56
CA ALA A 58 -17.97 -6.31 -13.12
C ALA A 58 -16.87 -7.23 -12.60
N LEU A 59 -16.60 -8.35 -13.30
CA LEU A 59 -15.48 -9.23 -12.97
C LEU A 59 -14.13 -8.51 -13.07
N MET A 60 -13.94 -7.68 -14.10
CA MET A 60 -12.74 -6.86 -14.24
C MET A 60 -12.60 -5.85 -13.10
N CYS A 61 -13.67 -5.13 -12.75
CA CYS A 61 -13.66 -4.22 -11.61
C CYS A 61 -13.35 -4.97 -10.29
N TYR A 62 -13.93 -6.15 -10.09
CA TYR A 62 -13.66 -6.95 -8.90
C TYR A 62 -12.20 -7.39 -8.82
N GLY A 63 -11.62 -7.84 -9.94
CA GLY A 63 -10.21 -8.19 -10.04
C GLY A 63 -9.29 -7.00 -9.74
N LEU A 64 -9.59 -5.83 -10.29
CA LEU A 64 -8.84 -4.60 -10.02
C LEU A 64 -8.93 -4.18 -8.55
N ALA A 65 -10.13 -4.25 -7.95
CA ALA A 65 -10.31 -3.93 -6.54
C ALA A 65 -9.51 -4.85 -5.63
N GLU A 66 -9.41 -6.13 -5.97
CA GLU A 66 -8.59 -7.08 -5.22
C GLU A 66 -7.09 -6.79 -5.39
N GLY A 67 -6.65 -6.44 -6.59
CA GLY A 67 -5.28 -5.98 -6.84
C GLY A 67 -4.92 -4.72 -6.04
N LEU A 68 -5.83 -3.73 -5.99
CA LEU A 68 -5.65 -2.52 -5.17
C LEU A 68 -5.60 -2.84 -3.67
N ARG A 69 -6.40 -3.80 -3.20
CA ARG A 69 -6.37 -4.26 -1.81
C ARG A 69 -5.02 -4.87 -1.45
N LEU A 70 -4.44 -5.68 -2.34
CA LEU A 70 -3.12 -6.26 -2.16
C LEU A 70 -2.03 -5.18 -2.13
N LEU A 71 -2.08 -4.20 -3.04
CA LEU A 71 -1.13 -3.08 -3.06
C LEU A 71 -1.21 -2.23 -1.80
N GLU A 72 -2.41 -1.94 -1.31
CA GLU A 72 -2.56 -1.22 -0.03
C GLU A 72 -2.09 -2.04 1.17
N SER A 73 -2.29 -3.37 1.15
CA SER A 73 -1.75 -4.25 2.19
C SER A 73 -0.23 -4.19 2.24
N ILE A 74 0.45 -4.23 1.09
CA ILE A 74 1.91 -4.12 1.02
C ILE A 74 2.36 -2.72 1.46
N ARG A 75 1.71 -1.66 0.98
CA ARG A 75 2.01 -0.28 1.39
C ARG A 75 1.88 -0.10 2.90
N ASN A 76 0.81 -0.65 3.49
CA ASN A 76 0.57 -0.54 4.93
C ASN A 76 1.54 -1.41 5.74
N GLN A 77 2.01 -2.55 5.21
CA GLN A 77 3.09 -3.32 5.82
C GLN A 77 4.39 -2.52 5.89
N ASN A 78 4.84 -1.94 4.77
CA ASN A 78 6.03 -1.07 4.76
C ASN A 78 5.88 0.12 5.72
N ARG A 79 4.69 0.74 5.76
CA ARG A 79 4.43 1.88 6.64
C ARG A 79 4.32 1.50 8.13
N THR A 80 3.97 0.25 8.43
CA THR A 80 3.95 -0.27 9.80
C THR A 80 5.36 -0.66 10.25
N GLU A 81 6.20 -1.16 9.34
CA GLU A 81 7.64 -1.34 9.62
C GLU A 81 8.31 0.02 9.89
N GLU A 82 8.06 1.04 9.07
CA GLU A 82 8.55 2.41 9.32
C GLU A 82 8.03 3.03 10.63
N ALA A 83 6.86 2.61 11.14
CA ALA A 83 6.27 3.12 12.38
C ALA A 83 6.59 2.25 13.62
N GLN A 84 7.06 1.02 13.44
CA GLN A 84 7.53 0.16 14.54
C GLN A 84 8.98 0.43 14.93
N ASP A 85 9.72 1.19 14.11
CA ASP A 85 11.00 1.79 14.49
C ASP A 85 10.86 3.16 15.17
N GLU A 86 9.77 3.39 15.89
CA GLU A 86 9.83 4.27 17.06
C GLU A 86 10.65 3.57 18.14
N VAL A 87 11.97 3.59 17.93
CA VAL A 87 12.95 3.28 18.96
C VAL A 87 12.65 4.18 20.15
N GLN A 88 12.18 3.59 21.24
CA GLN A 88 11.98 4.32 22.49
C GLN A 88 13.32 4.88 22.92
N LEU A 89 13.48 6.19 22.74
CA LEU A 89 14.67 6.90 23.18
C LEU A 89 14.70 6.84 24.70
N ALA A 90 15.75 6.22 25.26
CA ALA A 90 15.95 6.21 26.70
C ALA A 90 16.45 7.61 27.10
N PRO A 91 15.67 8.46 27.78
CA PRO A 91 16.00 9.89 27.90
C PRO A 91 17.20 10.21 28.79
N THR A 92 17.88 9.21 29.38
CA THR A 92 18.76 9.44 30.53
C THR A 92 19.96 8.52 30.67
N LEU A 93 20.23 7.61 29.71
CA LEU A 93 21.46 6.81 29.79
C LEU A 93 22.66 7.63 29.31
N PRO A 94 23.76 7.73 30.06
CA PRO A 94 24.98 8.33 29.55
C PRO A 94 25.58 7.44 28.45
N ILE A 95 25.85 8.02 27.29
CA ILE A 95 26.54 7.33 26.19
C ILE A 95 27.96 6.99 26.65
N GLN A 96 28.40 5.75 26.42
CA GLN A 96 29.79 5.35 26.69
C GLN A 96 30.73 6.09 25.74
N LYS A 97 31.89 6.54 26.22
CA LYS A 97 32.83 7.34 25.42
C LYS A 97 33.41 6.54 24.26
N GLU A 98 33.56 5.25 24.48
CA GLU A 98 34.03 4.26 23.51
C GLU A 98 33.05 4.19 22.32
N ASP A 99 31.77 4.00 22.60
CA ASP A 99 30.70 3.91 21.60
C ASP A 99 30.54 5.22 20.81
N GLN A 100 30.63 6.36 21.50
CA GLN A 100 30.60 7.67 20.84
C GLN A 100 31.78 7.87 19.87
N ALA A 101 32.98 7.44 20.25
CA ALA A 101 34.16 7.55 19.40
C ALA A 101 34.04 6.64 18.16
N GLU A 102 33.52 5.42 18.35
CA GLU A 102 33.30 4.45 17.27
C GLU A 102 32.26 4.93 16.25
N ILE A 103 31.11 5.41 16.70
CA ILE A 103 30.05 5.98 15.84
C ILE A 103 30.59 7.16 15.03
N ASN A 104 31.30 8.09 15.69
CA ASN A 104 31.88 9.25 15.02
C ASN A 104 32.92 8.84 13.97
N GLN A 105 33.78 7.86 14.28
CA GLN A 105 34.76 7.35 13.34
C GLN A 105 34.09 6.74 12.10
N TYR A 106 33.05 5.93 12.29
CA TYR A 106 32.32 5.26 11.21
C TYR A 106 31.72 6.25 10.20
N PHE A 107 31.09 7.33 10.69
CA PHE A 107 30.51 8.36 9.83
C PHE A 107 31.57 9.31 9.25
N HIS A 108 32.63 9.61 9.99
CA HIS A 108 33.76 10.41 9.50
C HIS A 108 34.48 9.73 8.32
N GLU A 109 34.71 8.41 8.38
CA GLU A 109 35.30 7.65 7.26
C GLU A 109 34.46 7.74 5.96
N ARG A 110 33.18 8.08 6.09
CA ARG A 110 32.22 8.24 4.97
C ARG A 110 31.96 9.70 4.60
N ASN A 111 32.77 10.64 5.11
CA ASN A 111 32.58 12.08 4.93
C ASN A 111 31.20 12.59 5.35
N LYS A 112 30.62 11.99 6.40
CA LYS A 112 29.34 12.42 6.98
C LYS A 112 29.54 13.04 8.36
N SER A 113 28.75 14.06 8.70
CA SER A 113 28.81 14.73 10.01
C SER A 113 27.67 14.23 10.91
N VAL A 114 28.02 13.84 12.13
CA VAL A 114 27.04 13.40 13.12
C VAL A 114 26.50 14.62 13.87
N ASP A 115 25.20 14.86 13.76
CA ASP A 115 24.50 15.97 14.41
C ASP A 115 24.20 15.65 15.88
N SER A 116 23.69 14.44 16.15
CA SER A 116 23.40 13.97 17.50
C SER A 116 23.41 12.45 17.60
N ILE A 117 23.68 11.94 18.79
CA ILE A 117 23.65 10.51 19.13
C ILE A 117 22.78 10.41 20.38
N THR A 118 21.77 9.55 20.35
CA THR A 118 20.87 9.30 21.48
C THR A 118 20.80 7.81 21.77
N PRO A 119 21.03 7.38 23.02
CA PRO A 119 20.94 5.97 23.37
C PRO A 119 19.48 5.51 23.40
N THR A 120 19.31 4.21 23.25
CA THR A 120 18.01 3.55 23.22
C THR A 120 17.85 2.69 24.47
N GLU A 121 16.69 2.07 24.66
CA GLU A 121 16.50 1.09 25.75
C GLU A 121 17.26 -0.23 25.51
N GLN A 122 17.70 -0.48 24.27
CA GLN A 122 18.50 -1.64 23.91
C GLN A 122 19.99 -1.33 24.13
N GLU A 123 20.67 -2.26 24.81
CA GLU A 123 22.11 -2.20 25.03
C GLU A 123 22.83 -2.18 23.68
N ASP A 124 23.86 -1.34 23.57
CA ASP A 124 24.63 -1.11 22.34
C ASP A 124 23.86 -0.55 21.13
N VAL A 125 22.60 -0.16 21.26
CA VAL A 125 21.81 0.43 20.16
C VAL A 125 21.60 1.93 20.36
N TYR A 126 21.88 2.70 19.30
CA TYR A 126 21.87 4.16 19.29
C TYR A 126 21.12 4.72 18.09
N VAL A 127 20.39 5.82 18.31
CA VAL A 127 19.82 6.66 17.25
C VAL A 127 20.80 7.78 16.95
N VAL A 128 21.24 7.87 15.70
CA VAL A 128 22.21 8.85 15.21
C VAL A 128 21.58 9.70 14.13
N TYR A 129 21.63 11.02 14.30
CA TYR A 129 21.24 11.97 13.26
C TYR A 129 22.46 12.37 12.45
N VAL A 130 22.37 12.20 11.13
CA VAL A 130 23.46 12.49 10.19
C VAL A 130 22.87 13.22 9.00
N ASP A 131 23.34 14.43 8.73
CA ASP A 131 22.83 15.29 7.65
C ASP A 131 21.30 15.48 7.72
N GLY A 132 20.74 15.54 8.93
CA GLY A 132 19.29 15.64 9.16
C GLY A 132 18.48 14.36 8.93
N VAL A 133 19.14 13.22 8.68
CA VAL A 133 18.49 11.91 8.55
C VAL A 133 18.77 11.06 9.79
N GLN A 134 17.73 10.42 10.32
CA GLN A 134 17.83 9.51 11.45
C GLN A 134 18.35 8.13 10.99
N HIS A 135 19.31 7.59 11.72
CA HIS A 135 19.86 6.25 11.53
C HIS A 135 19.89 5.50 12.86
N ILE A 136 19.64 4.19 12.85
CA ILE A 136 19.82 3.31 14.01
C ILE A 136 21.12 2.53 13.83
N VAL A 137 21.98 2.51 14.83
CA VAL A 137 23.28 1.82 14.81
C VAL A 137 23.48 0.97 16.06
N GLU A 138 24.09 -0.20 15.88
CA GLU A 138 24.44 -1.14 16.94
C GLU A 138 25.97 -1.22 17.07
N THR A 139 26.51 -0.98 18.26
CA THR A 139 27.95 -1.12 18.59
C THR A 139 28.26 -2.56 19.02
N GLY A 140 29.47 -3.08 18.78
CA GLY A 140 29.87 -4.42 19.27
C GLY A 140 29.80 -5.60 18.28
N GLY A 141 29.54 -5.39 16.99
CA GLY A 141 29.55 -6.48 16.00
C GLY A 141 29.38 -6.12 14.51
N PHE A 142 29.32 -4.83 14.17
CA PHE A 142 29.16 -4.26 12.82
C PHE A 142 28.29 -5.06 11.84
N THR A 143 26.97 -5.01 12.03
CA THR A 143 26.03 -5.06 10.91
C THR A 143 25.15 -3.83 10.97
N LEU A 144 25.41 -2.81 10.13
CA LEU A 144 24.43 -1.74 9.98
C LEU A 144 23.20 -2.32 9.30
N LYS A 145 22.13 -2.47 10.09
CA LYS A 145 20.80 -2.63 9.53
C LYS A 145 20.26 -1.23 9.29
N PHE A 146 20.24 -0.86 8.02
CA PHE A 146 19.36 0.22 7.59
C PHE A 146 17.95 -0.32 7.74
N LEU A 147 17.23 0.23 8.71
CA LEU A 147 15.78 0.10 8.82
C LEU A 147 15.16 1.27 8.07
#